data_AF-A0A2N2S4U6-F1
#
_entry.id   AF-A0A2N2S4U6-F1
#
_cell.length_a   1.000
_cell.length_b   1.000
_cell.length_c   1.000
_cell.angle_alpha   90.00
_cell.angle_beta   90.00
_cell.angle_gamma   90.00
#
_symmetry.space_group_name_H-M   'P 1'
#
loop_
_entity.id
_entity.type
_entity.pdbx_description
1 polymer ?
#
loop_
_entity_poly.entity_id
_entity_poly.type
_entity_poly.pdbx_seq_one_letter_code
_entity_poly.pdbx_strand_id
1 'polypeptide(L)' 'EAFLALLPTLPGNLILVSNEVGMGIVPLGEINRQFQDEQGRLNQAVAQLAKHVNFIAAGLPLSLK' A
#
# COMPACT_ATOMS: atom_id res chain seq x y z
N GLU A 1 12.50 -2.23 -5.91
CA GLU A 1 13.04 -0.90 -6.31
C GLU A 1 12.59 -0.45 -7.71
N ALA A 2 12.78 -1.26 -8.76
CA ALA A 2 12.42 -0.87 -10.14
C ALA A 2 10.96 -0.40 -10.30
N PHE A 3 10.00 -1.06 -9.64
CA PHE A 3 8.60 -0.65 -9.63
C PHE A 3 8.41 0.79 -9.13
N LEU A 4 8.99 1.12 -7.97
CA LEU A 4 8.86 2.45 -7.35
C LEU A 4 9.53 3.53 -8.20
N ALA A 5 10.67 3.22 -8.81
CA ALA A 5 11.38 4.14 -9.69
C ALA A 5 10.59 4.47 -10.98
N LEU A 6 9.76 3.54 -11.45
CA LEU A 6 8.93 3.72 -12.65
C LEU A 6 7.71 4.62 -12.38
N LEU A 7 7.13 4.58 -11.17
CA LEU A 7 5.86 5.28 -10.89
C LEU A 7 5.86 6.78 -11.25
N PRO A 8 6.91 7.57 -10.92
CA PRO A 8 6.94 9.00 -11.24
C PRO A 8 7.10 9.29 -12.74
N THR A 9 7.55 8.31 -13.53
CA THR A 9 7.81 8.49 -14.97
C THR A 9 6.61 8.11 -15.84
N LEU A 10 5.60 7.45 -15.26
CA LEU A 10 4.41 7.02 -16.01
C LEU A 10 3.53 8.22 -16.36
N PRO A 11 3.09 8.35 -17.62
CA PRO A 11 2.18 9.42 -18.00
C PRO A 11 0.76 9.15 -17.50
N GLY A 12 0.00 10.22 -17.27
CA GLY A 12 -1.43 10.16 -16.93
C GLY A 12 -1.73 10.04 -15.43
N ASN A 13 -3.00 9.76 -15.11
CA ASN A 13 -3.47 9.61 -13.74
C ASN A 13 -3.35 8.17 -13.29
N LEU A 14 -2.38 7.88 -12.43
CA LEU A 14 -2.17 6.55 -11.89
C LEU A 14 -3.01 6.33 -10.63
N ILE A 15 -3.85 5.30 -10.65
CA ILE A 15 -4.61 4.82 -9.50
C ILE A 15 -4.07 3.44 -9.13
N LEU A 16 -3.52 3.31 -7.94
CA LEU A 16 -3.05 2.04 -7.38
C LEU A 16 -3.99 1.62 -6.26
N VAL A 17 -4.39 0.34 -6.28
CA VAL A 17 -5.23 -0.25 -5.23
C VAL A 17 -4.42 -1.35 -4.56
N SER A 18 -4.31 -1.28 -3.24
CA SER A 18 -3.67 -2.29 -2.41
C SER A 18 -4.54 -2.57 -1.20
N ASN A 19 -4.38 -3.74 -0.60
CA ASN A 19 -5.07 -4.10 0.64
C ASN A 19 -4.33 -3.53 1.84
N GLU A 20 -5.03 -3.38 2.96
CA GLU A 20 -4.40 -3.22 4.27
C GLU A 20 -4.53 -4.55 5.02
N VAL A 21 -3.40 -5.12 5.44
CA VAL A 21 -3.35 -6.44 6.09
C VAL A 21 -2.80 -6.37 7.52
N GLY A 22 -2.34 -5.20 7.96
CA GLY A 22 -1.71 -4.96 9.26
C GLY A 22 -2.66 -4.80 10.45
N MET A 23 -3.97 -4.66 10.21
CA MET A 23 -4.96 -4.33 11.26
C MET A 23 -5.58 -5.55 11.95
N GLY A 24 -5.09 -6.76 11.66
CA GLY A 24 -5.58 -8.02 12.23
C GLY A 24 -4.66 -8.60 13.31
N ILE A 25 -4.87 -9.88 13.62
CA ILE A 25 -3.94 -10.65 14.45
C ILE A 25 -2.63 -10.93 13.68
N VAL A 26 -1.53 -11.16 14.41
CA VAL A 26 -0.29 -11.64 13.81
C VAL A 26 -0.54 -13.03 13.23
N PRO A 27 -0.25 -13.27 11.93
CA PRO A 27 -0.55 -14.53 11.29
C PRO A 27 0.38 -15.65 11.77
N LEU A 28 -0.16 -16.86 11.77
CA LEU A 28 0.58 -18.07 12.08
C LEU A 28 1.48 -18.43 10.90
N GLY A 29 2.72 -18.82 11.19
CA GLY A 29 3.72 -19.16 10.16
C GLY A 29 4.57 -17.98 9.71
N GLU A 30 5.85 -18.27 9.44
CA GLU A 30 6.86 -17.28 9.08
C GLU A 30 6.55 -16.54 7.78
N ILE A 31 6.18 -17.29 6.73
CA ILE A 31 5.90 -16.72 5.41
C ILE A 31 4.74 -15.72 5.44
N ASN A 32 3.72 -15.97 6.26
CA ASN A 32 2.57 -15.09 6.38
C ASN A 32 2.94 -13.77 7.09
N ARG A 33 3.80 -13.83 8.10
CA ARG A 33 4.32 -12.63 8.77
C ARG A 33 5.20 -11.82 7.83
N GLN A 34 6.12 -12.48 7.12
CA GLN A 34 6.96 -11.83 6.12
C GLN A 34 6.11 -11.16 5.05
N PHE A 35 5.06 -11.81 4.56
CA PHE A 35 4.13 -11.21 3.60
C PHE A 35 3.46 -9.95 4.17
N GLN A 36 2.90 -10.03 5.38
CA GLN A 36 2.25 -8.88 6.03
C GLN A 36 3.21 -7.70 6.18
N ASP A 37 4.44 -7.97 6.63
CA ASP A 37 5.46 -6.97 6.85
C ASP A 37 5.94 -6.32 5.54
N GLU A 38 6.25 -7.12 4.51
CA GLU A 38 6.70 -6.61 3.21
C GLU A 38 5.60 -5.86 2.47
N GLN A 39 4.36 -6.31 2.57
CA GLN A 39 3.22 -5.63 1.97
C GLN A 39 3.00 -4.26 2.61
N GLY A 40 3.08 -4.18 3.95
CA GLY A 40 3.04 -2.92 4.67
C GLY A 40 4.18 -1.97 4.29
N ARG A 41 5.42 -2.48 4.18
CA ARG A 41 6.58 -1.69 3.71
C ARG A 41 6.37 -1.15 2.30
N LEU A 42 5.85 -1.96 1.38
CA LEU A 42 5.56 -1.53 0.02
C LEU A 42 4.46 -0.46 -0.02
N ASN A 43 3.37 -0.64 0.73
CA ASN A 43 2.30 0.35 0.84
C ASN A 43 2.82 1.70 1.33
N GLN A 44 3.69 1.70 2.35
CA GLN A 44 4.34 2.92 2.84
C GLN A 44 5.22 3.58 1.77
N ALA A 45 6.03 2.80 1.05
CA ALA A 45 6.90 3.33 0.00
C ALA A 45 6.11 3.94 -1.17
N VAL A 46 4.99 3.31 -1.57
CA VAL A 46 4.09 3.85 -2.59
C VAL A 46 3.39 5.12 -2.09
N ALA A 47 2.91 5.13 -0.85
CA ALA A 47 2.25 6.28 -0.23
C ALA A 47 3.15 7.54 -0.16
N GLN A 48 4.46 7.37 0.02
CA GLN A 48 5.42 8.47 -0.03
C GLN A 48 5.46 9.14 -1.40
N LEU A 49 5.39 8.36 -2.49
CA LEU A 49 5.38 8.85 -3.87
C LEU A 49 4.01 9.36 -4.33
N ALA A 50 2.93 8.82 -3.77
CA ALA A 50 1.57 9.17 -4.13
C ALA A 50 1.22 10.62 -3.74
N LYS A 51 0.44 11.31 -4.58
CA LYS A 51 -0.11 12.64 -4.26
C LYS A 51 -1.29 12.57 -3.30
N HIS A 52 -2.09 11.51 -3.41
CA HIS A 52 -3.26 11.25 -2.58
C HIS A 52 -3.25 9.81 -2.07
N VAL A 53 -3.64 9.61 -0.83
CA VAL A 53 -3.76 8.28 -0.20
C VAL A 53 -5.07 8.22 0.55
N ASN A 54 -5.95 7.30 0.14
CA ASN A 54 -7.23 7.05 0.80
C ASN A 54 -7.25 5.64 1.35
N PHE A 55 -7.68 5.49 2.60
CA PHE A 55 -8.07 4.21 3.16
C PHE A 55 -9.58 4.04 3.00
N ILE A 56 -10.03 2.91 2.44
CA ILE A 56 -11.45 2.65 2.21
C ILE A 56 -11.97 1.70 3.27
N ALA A 57 -12.94 2.14 4.06
CA ALA A 57 -13.62 1.33 5.08
C ALA A 57 -15.13 1.38 4.87
N ALA A 58 -15.78 0.21 4.75
CA ALA A 58 -17.22 0.11 4.47
C ALA A 58 -17.69 0.94 3.26
N GLY A 59 -16.84 1.06 2.23
CA GLY A 59 -17.11 1.85 1.03
C GLY A 59 -16.90 3.37 1.18
N LEU A 60 -16.48 3.83 2.36
CA LEU A 60 -16.25 5.25 2.64
C LEU A 60 -14.74 5.56 2.64
N PRO A 61 -14.30 6.68 2.03
CA PRO A 61 -12.91 7.09 2.03
C PRO A 61 -12.54 7.83 3.32
N LEU A 62 -11.40 7.45 3.88
CA LEU A 62 -10.64 8.22 4.86
C LEU A 62 -9.38 8.74 4.16
N SER A 63 -9.30 10.06 3.97
CA SER A 63 -8.11 10.70 3.38
C SER A 63 -6.96 10.74 4.39
N LEU A 64 -5.83 10.16 4.02
CA LEU A 64 -4.60 10.12 4.83
C LEU A 64 -3.56 11.14 4.33
N LYS A 65 -3.57 11.44 3.02
CA LYS A 65 -2.71 12.40 2.31
C LYS A 65 -3.43 12.92 1.07
#